data_AF-A0A3A1Y5M9-F1
#
_entry.id   AF-A0A3A1Y5M9-F1
#
_cell.length_a   1.000
_cell.length_b   1.000
_cell.length_c   1.000
_cell.angle_alpha   90.00
_cell.angle_beta   90.00
_cell.angle_gamma   90.00
#
_symmetry.space_group_name_H-M   'P 1'
#
loop_
_entity.id
_entity.type
_entity.pdbx_description
1 polymer ?
#
loop_
_entity_poly.entity_id
_entity_poly.type
_entity_poly.pdbx_seq_one_letter_code
_entity_poly.pdbx_strand_id
1 'polypeptide(L)'
;MTKEVDLEVCPELAELNRIATNLANDELPQDLEQSLNDYLVVTLKLNESVKAYNELQSELVQFTDELNSIKRTLSFEESTRSLLVNGVRAKLYEESLKPALVKLKEEVNKYYALCESEENLRASVEGVKLIVKSFEDALASLGVHQKEEQLDTQETEKSEEEK
;
A
#
# COMPACT_ATOMS: atom_id res chain seq x y z
N MET A 1 -24.75 10.83 -1.45
CA MET A 1 -25.81 11.76 -1.89
C MET A 1 -25.69 13.04 -1.08
N THR A 2 -24.75 13.90 -1.47
CA THR A 2 -24.74 15.29 -1.04
C THR A 2 -25.86 15.99 -1.81
N LYS A 3 -26.87 16.49 -1.10
CA LYS A 3 -27.86 17.39 -1.70
C LYS A 3 -27.08 18.58 -2.27
N GLU A 4 -27.21 18.83 -3.57
CA GLU A 4 -26.99 20.18 -4.10
C GLU A 4 -27.95 21.08 -3.32
N VAL A 5 -27.41 21.82 -2.38
CA VAL A 5 -28.12 22.95 -1.82
C VAL A 5 -27.76 24.09 -2.75
N ASP A 6 -28.69 24.48 -3.61
CA ASP A 6 -28.66 25.78 -4.27
C ASP A 6 -28.71 26.84 -3.16
N LEU A 7 -27.54 27.16 -2.62
CA LEU A 7 -27.34 28.23 -1.67
C LEU A 7 -27.25 29.52 -2.49
N GLU A 8 -28.41 30.13 -2.77
CA GLU A 8 -28.44 31.59 -2.82
C GLU A 8 -28.06 32.07 -1.42
N VAL A 9 -26.84 32.59 -1.26
CA VAL A 9 -26.34 33.03 0.05
C VAL A 9 -26.99 34.34 0.47
N CYS A 10 -27.46 35.13 -0.50
CA CYS A 10 -28.32 36.29 -0.27
C CYS A 10 -29.60 36.16 -1.11
N PRO A 11 -30.62 35.42 -0.64
CA PRO A 11 -31.96 35.44 -1.27
C PRO A 11 -32.56 36.86 -1.29
N GLU A 12 -32.12 37.73 -0.37
CA GLU A 12 -32.47 39.15 -0.32
C GLU A 12 -31.95 39.94 -1.53
N LEU A 13 -30.99 39.41 -2.32
CA LEU A 13 -30.51 40.05 -3.54
C LEU A 13 -31.63 40.22 -4.56
N ALA A 14 -32.53 39.24 -4.69
CA ALA A 14 -33.68 39.32 -5.59
C ALA A 14 -34.64 40.43 -5.14
N GLU A 15 -34.86 40.55 -3.83
CA GLU A 15 -35.67 41.61 -3.22
C GLU A 15 -35.02 42.99 -3.45
N LEU A 16 -33.70 43.09 -3.30
CA LEU A 16 -32.95 44.34 -3.44
C LEU A 16 -32.85 44.80 -4.90
N ASN A 17 -32.63 43.87 -5.84
CA ASN A 17 -32.72 44.14 -7.28
C ASN A 17 -34.12 44.63 -7.66
N ARG A 18 -35.17 44.01 -7.10
CA ARG A 18 -36.54 44.43 -7.33
C ARG A 18 -36.81 45.83 -6.79
N ILE A 19 -36.33 46.14 -5.58
CA ILE A 19 -36.44 47.48 -4.97
C ILE A 19 -35.67 48.50 -5.80
N ALA A 20 -34.44 48.22 -6.20
CA ALA A 20 -33.63 49.10 -7.04
C ALA A 20 -34.29 49.36 -8.41
N THR A 21 -34.83 48.31 -9.05
CA THR A 21 -35.54 48.43 -10.34
C THR A 21 -36.83 49.23 -10.20
N ASN A 22 -37.57 49.07 -9.10
CA ASN A 22 -38.79 49.83 -8.83
C ASN A 22 -38.49 51.32 -8.54
N LEU A 23 -37.35 51.61 -7.91
CA LEU A 23 -36.92 52.97 -7.60
C LEU A 23 -36.20 53.67 -8.77
N ALA A 24 -35.75 52.94 -9.79
CA ALA A 24 -35.05 53.50 -10.96
C ALA A 24 -35.91 54.47 -11.81
N ASN A 25 -37.21 54.62 -11.50
CA ASN A 25 -38.11 55.57 -12.15
C ASN A 25 -38.35 56.86 -11.32
N ASP A 26 -37.85 56.94 -10.08
CA ASP A 26 -37.93 58.11 -9.21
C ASP A 26 -36.54 58.74 -9.03
N GLU A 27 -36.44 60.07 -8.94
CA GLU A 27 -35.17 60.73 -8.61
C GLU A 27 -34.75 60.37 -7.17
N LEU A 28 -33.85 59.39 -7.06
CA LEU A 28 -33.21 59.03 -5.80
C LEU A 28 -32.12 60.04 -5.42
N PRO A 29 -31.91 60.31 -4.13
CA PRO A 29 -30.71 60.97 -3.66
C PRO A 29 -29.47 60.19 -4.13
N GLN A 30 -28.50 60.89 -4.70
CA GLN A 30 -27.31 60.30 -5.32
C GLN A 30 -26.52 59.38 -4.36
N ASP A 31 -26.50 59.72 -3.07
CA ASP A 31 -25.86 58.92 -2.02
C ASP A 31 -26.55 57.57 -1.78
N LEU A 32 -27.88 57.53 -1.93
CA LEU A 32 -28.69 56.32 -1.77
C LEU A 32 -28.55 55.41 -2.99
N GLU A 33 -28.54 55.98 -4.19
CA GLU A 33 -28.28 55.25 -5.43
C GLU A 33 -26.89 54.59 -5.41
N GLN A 34 -25.85 55.35 -5.03
CA GLN A 34 -24.49 54.82 -4.92
C GLN A 34 -24.39 53.70 -3.88
N SER A 35 -24.99 53.87 -2.70
CA SER A 35 -24.98 52.87 -1.64
C SER A 35 -25.69 51.57 -2.05
N LEU A 36 -26.82 51.68 -2.76
CA LEU A 36 -27.55 50.52 -3.29
C LEU A 36 -26.70 49.77 -4.33
N ASN A 37 -26.05 50.51 -5.22
CA ASN A 37 -25.21 49.93 -6.26
C ASN A 37 -23.98 49.22 -5.68
N ASP A 38 -23.32 49.83 -4.70
CA ASP A 38 -22.18 49.25 -3.98
C ASP A 38 -22.60 47.96 -3.25
N TYR A 39 -23.75 47.97 -2.58
CA TYR A 39 -24.29 46.78 -1.91
C TYR A 39 -24.60 45.66 -2.90
N LEU A 40 -25.20 45.98 -4.05
CA LEU A 40 -25.50 45.01 -5.10
C LEU A 40 -24.23 44.34 -5.64
N VAL A 41 -23.18 45.14 -5.89
CA VAL A 41 -21.88 44.66 -6.37
C VAL A 41 -21.21 43.73 -5.36
N VAL A 42 -21.19 44.10 -4.08
CA VAL A 42 -20.60 43.26 -3.02
C VAL A 42 -21.34 41.92 -2.93
N THR A 43 -22.67 41.96 -3.00
CA THR A 43 -23.51 40.77 -2.84
C THR A 43 -23.39 39.82 -4.05
N LEU A 44 -23.32 40.36 -5.27
CA LEU A 44 -23.05 39.56 -6.48
C LEU A 44 -21.71 38.83 -6.39
N LYS A 45 -20.64 39.54 -5.99
CA LYS A 45 -19.31 38.95 -5.80
C LYS A 45 -19.30 37.84 -4.74
N LEU A 46 -20.08 38.02 -3.66
CA LEU A 46 -20.20 37.02 -2.61
C LEU A 46 -20.87 35.75 -3.14
N ASN A 47 -21.97 35.88 -3.89
CA ASN A 47 -22.66 34.74 -4.50
C ASN A 47 -21.76 34.00 -5.50
N GLU A 48 -21.05 34.71 -6.38
CA GLU A 48 -20.10 34.11 -7.33
C GLU A 48 -18.98 33.36 -6.59
N SER A 49 -18.45 33.95 -5.52
CA SER A 49 -17.38 33.33 -4.73
C SER A 49 -17.84 32.04 -4.04
N VAL A 50 -19.07 32.00 -3.53
CA VAL A 50 -19.65 30.79 -2.92
C VAL A 50 -19.89 29.72 -3.97
N LYS A 51 -20.38 30.09 -5.16
CA LYS A 51 -20.54 29.14 -6.26
C LYS A 51 -19.20 28.51 -6.65
N ALA A 52 -18.16 29.32 -6.83
CA ALA A 52 -16.81 28.85 -7.13
C ALA A 52 -16.26 27.96 -5.99
N TYR A 53 -16.53 28.30 -4.74
CA TYR A 53 -16.15 27.46 -3.58
C TYR A 53 -16.82 26.08 -3.64
N ASN A 54 -18.12 26.02 -3.96
CA ASN A 54 -18.85 24.76 -4.07
C ASN A 54 -18.35 23.90 -5.23
N GLU A 55 -18.05 24.51 -6.38
CA GLU A 55 -17.45 23.84 -7.53
C GLU A 55 -16.09 23.23 -7.16
N LEU A 56 -15.21 24.02 -6.54
CA LEU A 56 -13.90 23.55 -6.08
C LEU A 56 -14.01 22.43 -5.02
N GLN A 57 -14.98 22.53 -4.12
CA GLN A 57 -15.24 21.49 -3.13
C GLN A 57 -15.70 20.18 -3.80
N SER A 58 -16.54 20.27 -4.82
CA SER A 58 -16.98 19.10 -5.62
C SER A 58 -15.81 18.45 -6.34
N GLU A 59 -14.95 19.25 -6.99
CA GLU A 59 -13.72 18.76 -7.64
C GLU A 59 -12.80 18.06 -6.64
N LEU A 60 -12.61 18.63 -5.45
CA LEU A 60 -11.76 18.05 -4.41
C LEU A 60 -12.28 16.69 -3.92
N VAL A 61 -13.60 16.52 -3.83
CA VAL A 61 -14.23 15.23 -3.52
C VAL A 61 -13.95 14.22 -4.65
N GLN A 62 -14.14 14.61 -5.91
CA GLN A 62 -13.86 13.74 -7.06
C GLN A 62 -12.38 13.29 -7.10
N PHE A 63 -11.44 14.22 -6.91
CA PHE A 63 -10.02 13.88 -6.85
C PHE A 63 -9.69 12.94 -5.69
N THR A 64 -10.34 13.11 -4.55
CA THR A 64 -10.15 12.22 -3.39
C THR A 64 -10.63 10.80 -3.71
N ASP A 65 -11.77 10.67 -4.38
CA ASP A 65 -12.32 9.38 -4.79
C ASP A 65 -11.44 8.68 -5.83
N GLU A 66 -10.93 9.42 -6.82
CA GLU A 66 -9.97 8.91 -7.81
C GLU A 66 -8.68 8.42 -7.15
N LEU A 67 -8.10 9.21 -6.24
CA LEU A 67 -6.91 8.80 -5.48
C LEU A 67 -7.15 7.54 -4.66
N ASN A 68 -8.31 7.43 -4.02
CA ASN A 68 -8.67 6.23 -3.26
C ASN A 68 -8.84 5.01 -4.16
N SER A 69 -9.39 5.18 -5.36
CA SER A 69 -9.50 4.12 -6.37
C SER A 69 -8.10 3.64 -6.81
N ILE A 70 -7.21 4.57 -7.18
CA ILE A 70 -5.84 4.25 -7.58
C ILE A 70 -5.09 3.52 -6.46
N LYS A 71 -5.21 3.97 -5.21
CA LYS A 71 -4.59 3.30 -4.05
C LYS A 71 -5.05 1.86 -3.89
N ARG A 72 -6.34 1.59 -4.06
CA ARG A 72 -6.89 0.22 -3.98
C ARG A 72 -6.34 -0.67 -5.10
N THR A 73 -6.31 -0.16 -6.33
CA THR A 73 -5.75 -0.87 -7.48
C THR A 73 -4.28 -1.20 -7.26
N LEU A 74 -3.48 -0.23 -6.78
CA LEU A 74 -2.08 -0.45 -6.49
C LEU A 74 -1.88 -1.54 -5.44
N SER A 75 -2.63 -1.50 -4.33
CA SER A 75 -2.55 -2.50 -3.27
C SER A 75 -2.91 -3.92 -3.77
N PHE A 76 -3.89 -4.02 -4.68
CA PHE A 76 -4.26 -5.28 -5.31
C PHE A 76 -3.16 -5.81 -6.22
N GLU A 77 -2.54 -4.95 -7.04
CA GLU A 77 -1.44 -5.31 -7.93
C GLU A 77 -0.18 -5.74 -7.14
N GLU A 78 0.14 -5.04 -6.05
CA GLU A 78 1.24 -5.42 -5.15
C GLU A 78 1.02 -6.80 -4.53
N SER A 79 -0.22 -7.07 -4.08
CA SER A 79 -0.61 -8.36 -3.52
C SER A 79 -0.51 -9.47 -4.57
N THR A 80 -1.00 -9.21 -5.79
CA THR A 80 -0.94 -10.16 -6.92
C THR A 80 0.51 -10.46 -7.31
N ARG A 81 1.35 -9.41 -7.43
CA ARG A 81 2.77 -9.56 -7.70
C ARG A 81 3.47 -10.38 -6.62
N SER A 82 3.18 -10.12 -5.34
CA SER A 82 3.75 -10.88 -4.22
C SER A 82 3.42 -12.36 -4.34
N LEU A 83 2.15 -12.71 -4.62
CA LEU A 83 1.72 -14.10 -4.84
C LEU A 83 2.45 -14.75 -6.02
N LEU A 84 2.56 -14.07 -7.15
CA LEU A 84 3.24 -14.59 -8.34
C LEU A 84 4.74 -14.81 -8.07
N VAL A 85 5.41 -13.83 -7.46
CA VAL A 85 6.84 -13.93 -7.12
C VAL A 85 7.07 -15.10 -6.16
N ASN A 86 6.24 -15.23 -5.12
CA ASN A 86 6.35 -16.35 -4.18
C ASN A 86 6.11 -17.69 -4.87
N GLY A 87 5.13 -17.77 -5.77
CA GLY A 87 4.88 -18.98 -6.57
C GLY A 87 6.06 -19.36 -7.46
N VAL A 88 6.69 -18.39 -8.13
CA VAL A 88 7.89 -18.64 -8.96
C VAL A 88 9.09 -19.05 -8.11
N ARG A 89 9.30 -18.39 -6.95
CA ARG A 89 10.38 -18.77 -6.02
C ARG A 89 10.21 -20.19 -5.50
N ALA A 90 9.00 -20.56 -5.08
CA ALA A 90 8.69 -21.89 -4.59
C ALA A 90 8.96 -22.96 -5.68
N LYS A 91 8.55 -22.71 -6.93
CA LYS A 91 8.84 -23.60 -8.06
C LYS A 91 10.34 -23.72 -8.34
N LEU A 92 11.07 -22.61 -8.40
CA LEU A 92 12.51 -22.62 -8.59
C LEU A 92 13.22 -23.46 -7.52
N TYR A 93 12.79 -23.32 -6.27
CA TYR A 93 13.35 -24.08 -5.17
C TYR A 93 13.03 -25.57 -5.28
N GLU A 94 11.74 -25.94 -5.33
CA GLU A 94 11.31 -27.34 -5.29
C GLU A 94 11.71 -28.13 -6.55
N GLU A 95 11.61 -27.52 -7.73
CA GLU A 95 11.85 -28.22 -9.00
C GLU A 95 13.33 -28.24 -9.41
N SER A 96 14.13 -27.24 -9.00
CA SER A 96 15.52 -27.10 -9.48
C SER A 96 16.55 -27.18 -8.35
N LEU A 97 16.44 -26.31 -7.34
CA LEU A 97 17.50 -26.16 -6.33
C LEU A 97 17.53 -27.31 -5.33
N LYS A 98 16.37 -27.71 -4.79
CA LYS A 98 16.26 -28.76 -3.77
C LYS A 98 16.79 -30.11 -4.28
N PRO A 99 16.43 -30.62 -5.46
CA PRO A 99 17.00 -31.87 -5.97
C PRO A 99 18.51 -31.81 -6.17
N ALA A 100 19.04 -30.66 -6.61
CA ALA A 100 20.48 -30.48 -6.80
C ALA A 100 21.23 -30.43 -5.46
N LEU A 101 20.67 -29.75 -4.45
CA LEU A 101 21.23 -29.68 -3.10
C LEU A 101 21.24 -31.04 -2.41
N VAL A 102 20.15 -31.81 -2.54
CA VAL A 102 20.08 -33.18 -2.01
C VAL A 102 21.18 -34.04 -2.61
N LYS A 103 21.31 -34.06 -3.95
CA LYS A 103 22.38 -34.82 -4.64
C LYS A 103 23.77 -34.38 -4.21
N LEU A 104 24.01 -33.08 -4.07
CA LEU A 104 25.29 -32.56 -3.63
C LEU A 104 25.62 -32.99 -2.19
N LYS A 105 24.65 -32.91 -1.28
CA LYS A 105 24.79 -33.38 0.11
C LYS A 105 25.10 -34.87 0.18
N GLU A 106 24.39 -35.69 -0.59
CA GLU A 106 24.64 -37.13 -0.69
C GLU A 106 26.07 -37.43 -1.15
N GLU A 107 26.52 -36.78 -2.22
CA GLU A 107 27.86 -36.99 -2.77
C GLU A 107 28.96 -36.50 -1.81
N VAL A 108 28.78 -35.34 -1.18
CA VAL A 108 29.70 -34.82 -0.16
C VAL A 108 29.79 -35.75 1.05
N ASN A 109 28.66 -36.31 1.51
CA ASN A 109 28.66 -37.28 2.61
C ASN A 109 29.36 -38.59 2.24
N LYS A 110 29.16 -39.06 1.01
CA LYS A 110 29.87 -40.24 0.48
C LYS A 110 31.38 -40.03 0.45
N TYR A 111 31.87 -38.90 -0.07
CA TYR A 111 33.29 -38.58 -0.04
C TYR A 111 33.83 -38.40 1.37
N TYR A 112 33.05 -37.80 2.27
CA TYR A 112 33.43 -37.66 3.67
C TYR A 112 33.73 -39.03 4.32
N ALA A 113 32.88 -40.04 4.07
CA ALA A 113 33.09 -41.40 4.56
C ALA A 113 34.31 -42.08 3.93
N LEU A 114 34.62 -41.80 2.65
CA LEU A 114 35.78 -42.36 1.96
C LEU A 114 37.12 -41.74 2.42
N CYS A 115 37.08 -40.55 3.02
CA CYS A 115 38.26 -39.82 3.46
C CYS A 115 38.55 -39.96 4.98
N GLU A 116 37.92 -40.91 5.67
CA GLU A 116 38.10 -41.09 7.13
C GLU A 116 39.56 -41.26 7.56
N SER A 117 40.40 -41.85 6.71
CA SER A 117 41.81 -42.11 6.99
C SER A 117 42.76 -40.96 6.64
N GLU A 118 42.31 -39.92 5.93
CA GLU A 118 43.16 -38.81 5.49
C GLU A 118 42.64 -37.44 6.00
N GLU A 119 43.32 -36.91 7.02
CA GLU A 119 42.92 -35.68 7.72
C GLU A 119 42.79 -34.46 6.80
N ASN A 120 43.73 -34.28 5.85
CA ASN A 120 43.70 -33.16 4.91
C ASN A 120 42.52 -33.23 3.92
N LEU A 121 42.19 -34.44 3.43
CA LEU A 121 41.05 -34.65 2.55
C LEU A 121 39.74 -34.48 3.32
N ARG A 122 39.67 -34.99 4.55
CA ARG A 122 38.51 -34.82 5.44
C ARG A 122 38.24 -33.33 5.73
N ALA A 123 39.25 -32.56 6.08
CA ALA A 123 39.13 -31.13 6.32
C ALA A 123 38.63 -30.37 5.06
N SER A 124 39.09 -30.80 3.87
CA SER A 124 38.62 -30.23 2.60
C SER A 124 37.14 -30.52 2.36
N VAL A 125 36.68 -31.74 2.63
CA VAL A 125 35.27 -32.12 2.50
C VAL A 125 34.38 -31.42 3.54
N GLU A 126 34.86 -31.21 4.77
CA GLU A 126 34.17 -30.36 5.76
C GLU A 126 34.03 -28.92 5.31
N GLY A 127 35.08 -28.35 4.68
CA GLY A 127 35.01 -27.04 4.05
C GLY A 127 33.89 -26.95 3.00
N VAL A 128 33.75 -27.98 2.17
CA VAL A 128 32.66 -28.06 1.18
C VAL A 128 31.29 -28.15 1.87
N LYS A 129 31.14 -28.94 2.95
CA LYS A 129 29.88 -29.00 3.73
C LYS A 129 29.48 -27.63 4.28
N LEU A 130 30.44 -26.85 4.79
CA LEU A 130 30.21 -25.50 5.30
C LEU A 130 29.74 -24.55 4.18
N ILE A 131 30.33 -24.64 2.99
CA ILE A 131 29.90 -23.86 1.82
C ILE A 131 28.46 -24.21 1.43
N VAL A 132 28.12 -25.50 1.37
CA VAL A 132 26.74 -25.95 1.06
C VAL A 132 25.75 -25.41 2.08
N LYS A 133 26.07 -25.48 3.37
CA LYS A 133 25.24 -24.93 4.44
C LYS A 133 25.06 -23.41 4.31
N SER A 134 26.15 -22.67 4.06
CA SER A 134 26.08 -21.22 3.85
C SER A 134 25.24 -20.83 2.64
N PHE A 135 25.24 -21.64 1.59
CA PHE A 135 24.39 -21.42 0.41
C PHE A 135 22.90 -21.62 0.74
N GLU A 136 22.54 -22.64 1.53
CA GLU A 136 21.16 -22.84 2.01
C GLU A 136 20.68 -21.69 2.91
N ASP A 137 21.55 -21.20 3.79
CA ASP A 137 21.27 -20.04 4.63
C ASP A 137 21.00 -18.78 3.79
N ALA A 138 21.73 -18.59 2.68
CA ALA A 138 21.51 -17.52 1.73
C ALA A 138 20.16 -17.68 0.99
N LEU A 139 19.81 -18.90 0.56
CA LEU A 139 18.51 -19.18 -0.06
C LEU A 139 17.34 -18.92 0.90
N ALA A 140 17.50 -19.26 2.18
CA ALA A 140 16.50 -18.96 3.21
C ALA A 140 16.34 -17.45 3.43
N SER A 141 17.46 -16.73 3.50
CA SER A 141 17.46 -15.26 3.65
C SER A 141 16.83 -14.54 2.46
N LEU A 142 16.92 -15.12 1.25
CA LEU A 142 16.26 -14.64 0.03
C LEU A 142 14.77 -15.04 -0.04
N GLY A 143 14.25 -15.78 0.93
CA GLY A 143 12.88 -16.30 0.95
C GLY A 143 12.60 -17.30 -0.17
N VAL A 144 13.64 -18.00 -0.63
CA VAL A 144 13.55 -19.06 -1.66
C VAL A 144 13.42 -20.43 -0.99
N HIS A 145 13.89 -20.57 0.25
CA HIS A 145 13.86 -21.81 1.03
C HIS A 145 13.21 -21.57 2.40
N GLN A 146 12.36 -22.48 2.86
CA GLN A 146 12.01 -22.59 4.28
C GLN A 146 12.94 -23.61 4.92
N LYS A 147 13.77 -23.19 5.88
CA LYS A 147 14.59 -24.11 6.66
C LYS A 147 13.67 -25.17 7.27
N GLU A 148 13.96 -26.45 7.03
CA GLU A 148 13.37 -27.51 7.82
C GLU A 148 13.88 -27.33 9.25
N GLU A 149 13.01 -26.86 10.15
CA GLU A 149 13.28 -26.92 11.58
C GLU A 149 13.45 -28.40 11.92
N GLN A 150 14.66 -28.79 12.30
CA GLN A 150 14.88 -30.08 12.94
C GLN A 150 14.07 -30.06 14.24
N LEU A 151 13.01 -30.86 14.29
CA LEU A 151 12.35 -31.24 15.53
C LEU A 151 13.41 -31.90 16.41
N ASP A 152 13.94 -31.14 17.37
CA ASP A 152 14.73 -31.69 18.46
C ASP A 152 13.87 -32.74 19.15
N THR A 153 14.27 -34.01 19.03
CA THR A 153 13.66 -35.09 19.76
C THR A 153 14.24 -35.02 21.17
N GLN A 154 13.69 -34.15 22.03
CA GLN A 154 14.00 -34.18 23.45
C GLN A 154 13.39 -35.43 24.08
N GLU A 155 14.25 -36.41 24.31
CA GLU A 155 14.34 -37.24 25.52
C GLU A 155 13.01 -37.54 26.25
N THR A 156 12.39 -38.65 25.87
CA THR A 156 11.51 -39.41 26.78
C THR A 156 12.38 -40.24 27.74
N GLU A 157 13.06 -39.58 28.68
CA GLU A 157 13.58 -40.22 29.90
C GLU A 157 12.95 -39.55 31.11
N LYS A 158 11.73 -40.00 31.45
CA LYS A 158 11.16 -39.93 32.80
C LYS A 158 9.91 -40.77 32.88
N SER A 159 10.08 -42.07 33.15
CA SER A 159 9.05 -42.96 33.70
C SER A 159 9.68 -44.25 34.26
N GLU A 160 10.71 -44.14 35.10
CA GLU A 160 11.05 -45.17 36.08
C GLU A 160 11.19 -44.48 37.44
N GLU A 161 10.05 -44.25 38.10
CA GLU A 161 9.88 -44.21 39.56
C GLU A 161 8.41 -43.89 39.83
N GLU A 162 7.57 -44.92 39.85
CA GLU A 162 6.41 -45.08 40.75
C GLU A 162 5.64 -46.36 40.34
N LYS A 163 6.09 -47.50 40.90
CA LYS A 163 5.22 -48.58 41.39
C LYS A 163 6.01 -49.64 42.15
#